data_AF-A0A0J6S2Y3-F1
#
_entry.id   AF-A0A0J6S2Y3-F1
#
_cell.length_a   1.000
_cell.length_b   1.000
_cell.length_c   1.000
_cell.angle_alpha   90.00
_cell.angle_beta   90.00
_cell.angle_gamma   90.00
#
_symmetry.space_group_name_H-M   'P 1'
#
loop_
_entity.id
_entity.type
_entity.pdbx_description
1 polymer ?
#
loop_
_entity_poly.entity_id
_entity_poly.type
_entity_poly.pdbx_seq_one_letter_code
_entity_poly.pdbx_strand_id
1 'polypeptide(L)' 'MTTPQMWEHFAWRGHEVMVIQLWEDSYGRPMLRFADPTDEEMAAGMPVAQFLAEATPTGRVSAPGPNDR' A
#
# COMPACT_ATOMS: atom_id res chain seq x y z
N MET A 1 9.09 9.23 -10.15
CA MET A 1 8.49 8.62 -8.94
C MET A 1 7.74 7.40 -9.41
N THR A 2 8.06 6.23 -8.87
CA THR A 2 7.49 4.95 -9.28
C THR A 2 6.09 4.81 -8.68
N THR A 3 5.11 4.37 -9.48
CA THR A 3 3.77 4.04 -8.98
C THR A 3 3.84 2.77 -8.12
N PRO A 4 3.27 2.76 -6.90
CA PRO A 4 3.27 1.58 -6.05
C PRO A 4 2.50 0.43 -6.69
N GLN A 5 2.92 -0.79 -6.39
CA GLN A 5 2.29 -2.02 -6.87
C GLN A 5 1.58 -2.77 -5.75
N MET A 6 0.59 -3.59 -6.12
CA MET A 6 0.00 -4.55 -5.19
C MET A 6 1.09 -5.41 -4.57
N TRP A 7 0.96 -5.67 -3.27
CA TRP A 7 1.86 -6.49 -2.46
C TRP A 7 3.27 -5.91 -2.26
N GLU A 8 3.49 -4.67 -2.68
CA GLU A 8 4.74 -3.96 -2.39
C GLU A 8 4.75 -3.47 -0.94
N HIS A 9 5.91 -3.62 -0.28
CA HIS A 9 6.10 -3.25 1.12
C HIS A 9 6.80 -1.90 1.26
N PHE A 10 6.30 -1.10 2.19
CA PHE A 10 6.82 0.22 2.51
C PHE A 10 7.04 0.37 4.02
N ALA A 11 8.05 1.15 4.39
CA ALA A 11 8.16 1.69 5.73
C ALA A 11 7.30 2.97 5.82
N TRP A 12 6.29 2.98 6.68
CA TRP A 12 5.39 4.11 6.90
C TRP A 12 5.21 4.34 8.40
N ARG A 13 5.57 5.55 8.88
CA ARG A 13 5.46 5.96 10.29
C ARG A 13 6.06 4.98 11.31
N GLY A 14 7.12 4.26 10.93
CA GLY A 14 7.79 3.28 11.78
C GLY A 14 7.22 1.86 11.69
N HIS A 15 6.20 1.64 10.86
CA HIS A 15 5.61 0.32 10.60
C HIS A 15 5.99 -0.17 9.20
N GLU A 16 6.12 -1.49 9.02
CA GLU A 16 6.15 -2.10 7.69
C GLU A 16 4.70 -2.33 7.25
N VAL A 17 4.33 -1.75 6.12
CA VAL A 17 2.99 -1.89 5.55
C VAL A 17 3.07 -2.43 4.14
N MET A 18 2.06 -3.20 3.73
CA MET A 18 1.96 -3.77 2.40
C MET A 18 0.75 -3.18 1.68
N VAL A 19 0.92 -2.82 0.41
CA VAL A 19 -0.20 -2.38 -0.44
C VAL A 19 -1.09 -3.57 -0.74
N ILE A 20 -2.36 -3.51 -0.35
CA ILE A 20 -3.34 -4.58 -0.52
C ILE A 20 -4.47 -4.22 -1.49
N GLN A 21 -4.54 -2.96 -1.92
CA GLN A 21 -5.51 -2.51 -2.92
C GLN A 21 -5.02 -1.25 -3.63
N LEU A 22 -5.32 -1.16 -4.92
CA LEU A 22 -5.14 0.05 -5.74
C LEU A 22 -6.45 0.33 -6.48
N TRP A 23 -6.87 1.59 -6.53
CA TRP A 23 -8.05 2.01 -7.29
C TRP A 23 -7.97 3.48 -7.69
N GLU A 24 -8.91 3.94 -8.52
CA GLU A 24 -9.15 5.36 -8.78
C GLU A 24 -10.45 5.78 -8.10
N ASP A 25 -10.44 6.95 -7.44
CA ASP A 25 -11.68 7.53 -6.92
C ASP A 25 -12.60 8.05 -8.04
N SER A 26 -13.79 8.55 -7.70
CA SER A 26 -14.76 9.08 -8.67
C SER A 26 -14.28 10.29 -9.47
N TYR A 27 -13.14 10.87 -9.10
CA TYR A 27 -12.50 11.99 -9.78
C TYR A 27 -11.23 11.57 -10.55
N GLY A 28 -10.95 10.26 -10.64
CA GLY A 28 -9.77 9.72 -11.32
C GLY A 28 -8.48 9.88 -10.51
N ARG A 29 -8.55 10.12 -9.20
CA ARG A 29 -7.34 10.22 -8.37
C ARG A 29 -6.87 8.83 -7.96
N PRO A 30 -5.56 8.52 -8.10
CA PRO A 30 -5.03 7.23 -7.69
C PRO A 30 -5.03 7.12 -6.17
N MET A 31 -5.63 6.04 -5.69
CA MET A 31 -5.79 5.70 -4.28
C MET A 31 -5.16 4.34 -4.02
N LEU A 32 -4.75 4.13 -2.77
CA LEU A 32 -4.27 2.82 -2.30
C LEU A 32 -4.83 2.50 -0.92
N ARG A 33 -4.84 1.21 -0.60
CA ARG A 33 -5.06 0.69 0.75
C ARG A 33 -3.86 -0.17 1.10
N PHE A 34 -3.38 0.02 2.32
CA PHE A 34 -2.31 -0.78 2.88
C PHE A 34 -2.73 -1.36 4.22
N ALA A 35 -2.03 -2.40 4.64
CA ALA A 35 -2.16 -3.01 5.96
C ALA A 35 -0.78 -3.39 6.51
N ASP A 36 -0.61 -3.38 7.83
CA ASP A 36 0.55 -4.01 8.47
C ASP A 36 0.42 -5.55 8.29
N PRO A 37 1.44 -6.24 7.73
CA PRO A 37 1.40 -7.70 7.53
C PRO A 37 1.32 -8.50 8.84
N THR A 38 1.61 -7.87 9.98
CA THR A 38 1.59 -8.48 11.31
C THR A 38 0.39 -8.04 12.15
N ASP A 39 -0.34 -7.01 11.72
CA ASP A 39 -1.50 -6.46 12.40
C ASP A 39 -2.53 -5.95 11.38
N GLU A 40 -3.50 -6.80 11.04
CA GLU A 40 -4.55 -6.47 10.07
C GLU A 40 -5.49 -5.35 10.55
N GLU A 41 -5.55 -5.04 11.85
CA GLU A 41 -6.32 -3.90 12.35
C GLU A 41 -5.69 -2.57 11.91
N MET A 42 -4.39 -2.58 11.63
CA MET A 42 -3.62 -1.45 11.12
C MET A 42 -3.73 -1.34 9.59
N ALA A 43 -4.96 -1.11 9.10
CA ALA A 43 -5.25 -0.89 7.69
C ALA A 43 -5.78 0.52 7.42
N ALA A 44 -5.23 1.19 6.39
CA ALA A 44 -5.66 2.52 6.00
C ALA A 44 -5.71 2.70 4.47
N GLY A 45 -6.63 3.55 4.01
CA GLY A 45 -6.76 3.95 2.62
C GLY A 45 -6.51 5.45 2.44
N MET A 46 -5.67 5.83 1.48
CA MET A 46 -5.35 7.23 1.21
C MET A 46 -4.87 7.46 -0.24
N PRO A 47 -4.78 8.72 -0.71
CA PRO A 47 -4.23 9.03 -2.02
C PRO A 47 -2.78 8.54 -2.14
N VAL A 48 -2.44 7.98 -3.30
CA VAL A 48 -1.09 7.46 -3.58
C VAL A 48 -0.02 8.53 -3.35
N ALA A 49 -0.28 9.76 -3.79
CA ALA A 49 0.67 10.86 -3.63
C ALA A 49 0.92 11.20 -2.15
N GLN A 50 -0.12 11.13 -1.30
CA GLN A 50 0.02 11.38 0.13
C GLN A 50 0.83 10.25 0.79
N PHE A 51 0.53 9.00 0.44
CA PHE A 51 1.27 7.85 0.95
C PHE A 51 2.74 7.92 0.58
N LEU A 52 3.08 8.15 -0.70
CA LEU A 52 4.47 8.22 -1.18
C LEU A 52 5.27 9.42 -0.64
N ALA A 53 4.60 10.44 -0.11
CA ALA A 53 5.28 11.55 0.58
C ALA A 53 5.78 11.15 1.97
N GLU A 54 5.14 10.17 2.61
CA GLU A 54 5.44 9.71 3.97
C GLU A 54 6.13 8.33 4.00
N ALA A 55 5.92 7.50 2.97
CA ALA A 55 6.34 6.12 2.91
C ALA A 55 7.62 5.93 2.10
N THR A 56 8.49 5.01 2.53
CA THR A 56 9.71 4.63 1.79
C THR A 56 9.61 3.19 1.31
N PRO A 57 9.85 2.89 0.01
CA PRO A 57 9.88 1.52 -0.48
C PRO A 57 10.96 0.71 0.24
N THR A 58 10.63 -0.50 0.68
CA THR A 58 11.60 -1.41 1.31
C THR A 58 12.36 -2.26 0.27
N GLY A 59 11.89 -2.27 -0.99
CA GLY A 59 12.36 -3.17 -2.04
C GLY A 59 11.78 -4.58 -1.96
N ARG A 60 10.92 -4.86 -0.97
CA ARG A 60 10.23 -6.14 -0.81
C ARG A 60 8.87 -6.10 -1.52
N VAL A 61 8.58 -7.18 -2.24
CA VAL A 61 7.27 -7.45 -2.83
C VAL A 61 6.87 -8.86 -2.42
N SER A 62 5.69 -9.01 -1.85
CA SER A 62 5.15 -10.33 -1.50
C SER A 62 4.37 -10.92 -2.66
N ALA A 63 4.23 -12.25 -2.68
CA ALA A 63 3.29 -12.90 -3.58
C ALA A 63 1.85 -12.51 -3.18
N PRO A 64 0.89 -12.47 -4.13
CA PRO A 64 -0.52 -12.29 -3.80
C PRO A 64 -0.96 -13.30 -2.75
N GLY A 65 -1.83 -12.89 -1.83
CA GLY A 65 -2.40 -13.80 -0.85
C GLY A 65 -3.17 -14.93 -1.55
N PRO A 66 -3.31 -16.11 -0.92
CA PRO A 66 -4.01 -17.25 -1.52
C PRO A 66 -5.49 -16.98 -1.87
N ASN A 67 -6.06 -15.86 -1.41
CA ASN A 67 -7.45 -15.46 -1.67
C ASN A 67 -7.61 -14.38 -2.77
N ASP A 68 -6.54 -13.96 -3.45
CA ASP A 68 -6.58 -12.93 -4.51
C ASP A 68 -6.71 -13.51 -5.94
N ARG A 69 -7.31 -14.70 -6.08
CA ARG A 69 -7.51 -15.40 -7.37
C ARG A 69 -8.97 -15.48 -7.78
#